data_AF-A0A142WVU9-F1
#
_entry.id   AF-A0A142WVU9-F1
#
_cell.length_a   1.000
_cell.length_b   1.000
_cell.length_c   1.000
_cell.angle_alpha   90.00
_cell.angle_beta   90.00
_cell.angle_gamma   90.00
#
_symmetry.space_group_name_H-M   'P 1'
#
loop_
_entity.id
_entity.type
_entity.pdbx_description
1 polymer ?
#
loop_
_entity_poly.entity_id
_entity_poly.type
_entity_poly.pdbx_seq_one_letter_code
_entity_poly.pdbx_strand_id
1 'polypeptide(L)'
;MQDRSVRPRHLVIDNHGRPGIVIARRAGQPSRKWLDEQFDARMRDPVHHIWWNVMPLDGGLVVVPEGLLQVEREATLADTLQAVAGGNESAVKTLIDLFPELADYARSLAAGNAPHIKAER
;
A
#
# COMPACT_ATOMS: atom_id res chain seq x y z
N MET A 1 9.71 17.73 9.30
CA MET A 1 9.30 16.46 8.68
C MET A 1 8.46 16.85 7.48
N GLN A 2 8.88 16.54 6.25
CA GLN A 2 8.21 17.08 5.05
C GLN A 2 6.80 16.51 4.93
N ASP A 3 5.84 17.42 4.87
CA ASP A 3 4.39 17.21 4.75
C ASP A 3 4.06 16.73 3.33
N ARG A 4 4.51 15.52 2.98
CA ARG A 4 4.21 14.93 1.67
C ARG A 4 2.79 14.36 1.72
N SER A 5 1.89 14.97 0.95
CA SER A 5 0.54 14.45 0.73
C SER A 5 0.60 13.00 0.24
N VAL A 6 -0.21 12.15 0.87
CA VAL A 6 -0.33 10.73 0.52
C VAL A 6 -1.06 10.60 -0.82
N ARG A 7 -0.61 9.67 -1.68
CA ARG A 7 -1.23 9.37 -2.97
C ARG A 7 -1.04 7.90 -3.33
N PRO A 8 -1.86 7.34 -4.23
CA PRO A 8 -1.63 5.99 -4.74
C PRO A 8 -0.20 5.82 -5.24
N ARG A 9 0.31 4.58 -5.14
CA ARG A 9 1.69 4.18 -5.44
C ARG A 9 2.75 4.61 -4.42
N HIS A 10 2.42 5.39 -3.38
CA HIS A 10 3.39 5.65 -2.32
C HIS A 10 3.64 4.40 -1.47
N LEU A 11 4.92 4.16 -1.17
CA LEU A 11 5.34 3.32 -0.06
C LEU A 11 5.25 4.16 1.22
N VAL A 12 4.51 3.64 2.20
CA VAL A 12 4.26 4.29 3.48
C VAL A 12 4.57 3.36 4.64
N ILE A 13 4.85 3.92 5.80
CA ILE A 13 4.84 3.21 7.09
C ILE A 13 3.54 3.56 7.82
N ASP A 14 2.78 2.55 8.24
CA ASP A 14 1.54 2.74 8.99
C ASP A 14 1.77 3.01 10.49
N ASN A 15 0.68 3.22 11.24
CA ASN A 15 0.72 3.48 12.68
C ASN A 15 1.23 2.32 13.54
N HIS A 16 1.44 1.13 12.95
CA HIS A 16 2.03 -0.05 13.57
C HIS A 16 3.48 -0.29 13.12
N GLY A 17 4.07 0.62 12.33
CA GLY A 17 5.43 0.47 11.82
C GLY A 17 5.56 -0.48 10.64
N ARG A 18 4.44 -0.86 9.99
CA ARG A 18 4.46 -1.79 8.87
C ARG A 18 4.58 -1.04 7.54
N PRO A 19 5.48 -1.45 6.64
CA PRO A 19 5.55 -0.91 5.30
C PRO A 19 4.37 -1.41 4.45
N GLY A 20 3.80 -0.52 3.64
CA GLY A 20 2.73 -0.86 2.71
C GLY A 20 2.59 0.11 1.56
N ILE A 21 1.91 -0.33 0.51
CA ILE A 21 1.66 0.46 -0.70
C ILE A 21 0.27 1.07 -0.62
N VAL A 22 0.18 2.39 -0.78
CA VAL A 22 -1.10 3.08 -0.90
C VAL A 22 -1.74 2.71 -2.23
N ILE A 23 -2.93 2.13 -2.19
CA ILE A 23 -3.63 1.68 -3.40
C ILE A 23 -4.71 2.65 -3.84
N ALA A 24 -5.45 3.24 -2.90
CA ALA A 24 -6.55 4.14 -3.23
C ALA A 24 -6.92 5.04 -2.06
N ARG A 25 -7.39 6.24 -2.37
CA ARG A 25 -8.11 7.06 -1.40
C ARG A 25 -9.45 6.40 -1.12
N ARG A 26 -9.78 6.20 0.15
CA ARG A 26 -11.09 5.70 0.56
C ARG A 26 -12.12 6.83 0.42
N ALA A 27 -13.30 6.50 -0.12
CA ALA A 27 -14.36 7.48 -0.38
C ALA A 27 -14.91 8.14 0.90
N GLY A 28 -14.69 7.54 2.07
CA GLY A 28 -15.12 8.09 3.34
C GLY A 28 -14.46 7.39 4.52
N GLN A 29 -14.71 7.95 5.70
CA GLN A 29 -14.28 7.40 6.97
C GLN A 29 -14.88 6.00 7.20
N PRO A 30 -14.15 5.07 7.86
CA PRO A 30 -14.76 3.86 8.41
C PRO A 30 -15.98 4.15 9.30
N SER A 31 -16.87 3.16 9.48
CA SER A 31 -18.04 3.33 10.32
C SER A 31 -17.64 3.59 11.78
N ARG A 32 -18.49 4.31 12.52
CA ARG A 32 -18.22 4.60 13.94
C ARG A 32 -18.01 3.32 14.76
N LYS A 33 -18.84 2.29 14.53
CA LYS A 33 -18.69 0.97 15.15
C LYS A 33 -17.29 0.38 14.93
N TRP A 34 -16.81 0.38 13.70
CA TRP A 34 -15.48 -0.15 13.38
C TRP A 34 -14.37 0.67 14.06
N LEU A 35 -14.52 2.00 14.13
CA LEU A 35 -13.55 2.87 14.79
C LEU A 35 -13.49 2.59 16.29
N ASP A 36 -14.63 2.45 16.96
CA ASP A 36 -14.69 2.16 18.39
C ASP A 36 -14.04 0.82 18.77
N GLU A 37 -13.96 -0.13 17.83
CA GLU A 37 -13.27 -1.41 17.98
C GLU A 37 -11.73 -1.30 17.80
N GLN A 38 -11.19 -0.15 17.38
CA GLN A 38 -9.75 0.03 17.20
C GLN A 38 -9.02 0.27 18.53
N PHE A 39 -7.95 -0.51 18.74
CA PHE A 39 -7.09 -0.37 19.92
C PHE A 39 -6.35 0.98 19.95
N ASP A 40 -5.81 1.41 18.81
CA ASP A 40 -5.12 2.71 18.69
C ASP A 40 -6.13 3.87 18.78
N ALA A 41 -6.02 4.69 19.82
CA ALA A 41 -6.89 5.85 20.02
C ALA A 41 -6.83 6.86 18.86
N ARG A 42 -5.68 6.95 18.17
CA ARG A 42 -5.50 7.88 17.04
C ARG A 42 -6.31 7.44 15.81
N MET A 43 -6.66 6.16 15.73
CA MET A 43 -7.58 5.67 14.70
C MET A 43 -9.02 6.11 14.97
N ARG A 44 -9.42 6.21 16.25
CA ARG A 44 -10.78 6.60 16.67
C ARG A 44 -11.08 8.08 16.43
N ASP A 45 -10.06 8.92 16.56
CA ASP A 45 -10.15 10.37 16.40
C ASP A 45 -8.88 10.92 15.74
N PRO A 46 -8.73 10.75 14.40
CA PRO A 46 -7.54 11.17 13.69
C PRO A 46 -7.55 12.67 13.39
N VAL A 47 -6.37 13.30 13.44
CA VAL A 47 -6.17 14.72 13.09
C VAL A 47 -6.59 15.03 11.64
N HIS A 48 -6.39 14.07 10.73
CA HIS A 48 -6.79 14.17 9.33
C HIS A 48 -7.86 13.13 9.00
N HIS A 49 -9.00 13.58 8.50
CA HIS A 49 -10.13 12.72 8.11
C HIS A 49 -10.06 12.21 6.66
N ILE A 50 -8.88 12.25 6.03
CA ILE A 50 -8.62 11.59 4.76
C ILE A 50 -8.18 10.16 5.06
N TRP A 51 -8.80 9.17 4.43
CA TRP A 51 -8.53 7.76 4.69
C TRP A 51 -7.99 7.08 3.44
N TRP A 52 -7.04 6.18 3.65
CA TRP A 52 -6.34 5.46 2.59
C TRP A 52 -6.46 3.97 2.77
N ASN A 53 -6.68 3.28 1.66
CA ASN A 53 -6.48 1.85 1.57
C ASN A 53 -5.00 1.60 1.31
N VAL A 54 -4.36 0.83 2.18
CA VAL A 54 -2.94 0.47 2.12
C VAL A 54 -2.83 -1.04 2.10
N MET A 55 -1.97 -1.55 1.22
CA MET A 55 -1.64 -2.96 1.13
C MET A 55 -0.27 -3.18 1.79
N PRO A 56 -0.22 -3.76 3.00
CA PRO A 56 1.04 -4.11 3.64
C PRO A 56 1.89 -5.04 2.77
N LEU A 57 3.22 -4.91 2.83
CA LEU A 57 4.11 -5.75 2.03
C LEU A 57 4.11 -7.23 2.47
N ASP A 58 3.64 -7.52 3.69
CA ASP A 58 3.44 -8.86 4.22
C ASP A 58 2.04 -9.44 3.93
N GLY A 59 1.16 -8.65 3.29
CA GLY A 59 -0.14 -9.09 2.79
C GLY A 59 -1.35 -8.48 3.50
N GLY A 60 -2.51 -8.69 2.89
CA GLY A 60 -3.79 -8.17 3.38
C GLY A 60 -4.10 -6.74 2.92
N LEU A 61 -5.07 -6.12 3.58
CA LEU A 61 -5.53 -4.76 3.30
C LEU A 61 -5.85 -4.07 4.61
N VAL A 62 -5.31 -2.87 4.79
CA VAL A 62 -5.57 -2.03 5.95
C VAL A 62 -6.10 -0.67 5.51
N VAL A 63 -6.85 -0.04 6.40
CA VAL A 63 -7.35 1.33 6.19
C VAL A 63 -6.75 2.21 7.26
N VAL A 64 -6.07 3.27 6.87
CA VAL A 64 -5.32 4.14 7.77
C VAL A 64 -5.66 5.61 7.44
N PRO A 65 -5.88 6.48 8.43
CA PRO A 65 -6.05 7.89 8.18
C PRO A 65 -4.71 8.53 7.79
N GLU A 66 -4.74 9.53 6.92
CA GLU A 66 -3.56 10.18 6.32
C GLU A 66 -2.55 10.65 7.37
N GLY A 67 -3.03 11.23 8.48
CA GLY A 67 -2.18 11.74 9.56
C GLY A 67 -1.38 10.67 10.31
N LEU A 68 -1.67 9.39 10.06
CA LEU A 68 -0.97 8.26 10.65
C LEU A 68 -0.07 7.52 9.66
N LEU A 69 0.03 8.01 8.43
CA LEU A 69 0.93 7.47 7.42
C LEU A 69 2.18 8.33 7.31
N GLN A 70 3.34 7.67 7.37
CA GLN A 70 4.61 8.28 7.01
C GLN A 70 4.94 7.92 5.56
N VAL A 71 5.04 8.91 4.68
CA VAL A 71 5.46 8.69 3.29
C VAL A 71 6.97 8.52 3.22
N GLU A 72 7.43 7.37 2.77
CA GLU A 72 8.84 7.10 2.52
C GLU A 72 9.25 7.60 1.13
N ARG A 73 8.63 7.01 0.10
CA ARG A 73 8.94 7.21 -1.32
C ARG A 73 7.80 6.68 -2.20
N GLU A 74 7.95 6.79 -3.51
CA GLU A 74 7.14 5.98 -4.43
C GLU A 74 7.57 4.51 -4.34
N ALA A 75 6.60 3.59 -4.41
CA ALA A 75 6.86 2.17 -4.43
C ALA A 75 7.51 1.76 -5.76
N THR A 76 8.44 0.82 -5.66
CA THR A 76 9.19 0.23 -6.77
C THR A 76 8.56 -1.10 -7.17
N LEU A 77 8.98 -1.63 -8.32
CA LEU A 77 8.61 -2.99 -8.74
C LEU A 77 9.00 -4.05 -7.70
N ALA A 78 10.10 -3.87 -6.95
CA ALA A 78 10.48 -4.81 -5.90
C ALA A 78 9.47 -4.82 -4.75
N ASP A 79 8.99 -3.64 -4.33
CA ASP A 79 7.97 -3.54 -3.28
C ASP A 79 6.65 -4.18 -3.73
N THR A 80 6.25 -3.96 -5.00
CA THR A 80 5.00 -4.52 -5.53
C THR A 80 5.08 -6.04 -5.67
N LEU A 81 6.22 -6.60 -6.07
CA LEU A 81 6.44 -8.05 -6.09
C LEU A 81 6.36 -8.66 -4.70
N GLN A 82 6.88 -7.98 -3.68
CA GLN A 82 6.76 -8.42 -2.30
C GLN A 82 5.31 -8.40 -1.83
N ALA A 83 4.57 -7.32 -2.10
CA ALA A 83 3.15 -7.22 -1.77
C ALA A 83 2.29 -8.28 -2.49
N VAL A 84 2.62 -8.62 -3.74
CA VAL A 84 1.98 -9.71 -4.50
C VAL A 84 2.18 -11.06 -3.81
N ALA A 85 3.37 -11.35 -3.28
CA ALA A 85 3.66 -12.62 -2.63
C ALA A 85 2.79 -12.87 -1.39
N GLY A 86 2.39 -11.81 -0.68
CA GLY A 86 1.43 -11.87 0.44
C GLY A 86 -0.03 -11.62 0.06
N GLY A 87 -0.32 -11.32 -1.20
CA GLY A 87 -1.63 -10.88 -1.68
C GLY A 87 -2.53 -12.02 -2.17
N ASN A 88 -3.85 -11.83 -2.10
CA ASN A 88 -4.81 -12.67 -2.82
C ASN A 88 -5.02 -12.18 -4.27
N GLU A 89 -5.76 -12.92 -5.09
CA GLU A 89 -5.97 -12.59 -6.51
C GLU A 89 -6.50 -11.16 -6.74
N SER A 90 -7.43 -10.69 -5.89
CA SER A 90 -7.96 -9.32 -5.98
C SER A 90 -6.92 -8.26 -5.63
N ALA A 91 -6.04 -8.54 -4.67
CA ALA A 91 -4.92 -7.68 -4.32
C ALA A 91 -3.92 -7.60 -5.48
N VAL A 92 -3.59 -8.73 -6.10
CA VAL A 92 -2.69 -8.78 -7.27
C VAL A 92 -3.26 -7.97 -8.43
N LYS A 93 -4.55 -8.12 -8.75
CA LYS A 93 -5.19 -7.33 -9.80
C LYS A 93 -5.09 -5.82 -9.54
N THR A 94 -5.35 -5.41 -8.30
CA THR A 94 -5.24 -3.99 -7.90
C THR A 94 -3.82 -3.46 -8.07
N LEU A 95 -2.81 -4.26 -7.71
CA LEU A 95 -1.41 -3.88 -7.91
C LEU A 95 -1.03 -3.81 -9.40
N ILE A 96 -1.54 -4.71 -10.24
CA ILE A 96 -1.32 -4.64 -11.70
C ILE A 96 -1.90 -3.35 -12.29
N ASP A 97 -3.11 -2.96 -11.89
CA ASP A 97 -3.76 -1.73 -12.38
C ASP A 97 -2.95 -0.47 -11.97
N LEU A 98 -2.31 -0.49 -10.79
CA LEU A 98 -1.48 0.61 -10.29
C LEU A 98 -0.05 0.63 -10.85
N PHE A 99 0.49 -0.54 -11.17
CA PHE A 99 1.85 -0.76 -11.65
C PHE A 99 1.82 -1.67 -12.88
N PRO A 100 1.50 -1.13 -14.07
CA PRO A 100 1.41 -1.91 -15.30
C PRO A 100 2.70 -2.71 -15.62
N GLU A 101 3.86 -2.20 -15.20
CA GLU A 101 5.15 -2.88 -15.28
C GLU A 101 5.16 -4.27 -14.61
N LEU A 102 4.29 -4.51 -13.62
CA LEU A 102 4.12 -5.82 -12.99
C LEU A 102 3.53 -6.85 -13.97
N ALA A 103 2.61 -6.43 -14.84
CA ALA A 103 2.05 -7.30 -15.87
C ALA A 103 3.09 -7.63 -16.95
N ASP A 104 3.93 -6.67 -17.33
CA ASP A 104 5.05 -6.90 -18.24
C ASP A 104 6.06 -7.88 -17.65
N TYR A 105 6.39 -7.69 -16.37
CA TYR A 105 7.25 -8.62 -15.64
C TYR A 105 6.68 -10.04 -15.62
N ALA A 106 5.39 -10.21 -15.26
CA ALA A 106 4.74 -11.51 -15.26
C ALA A 106 4.74 -12.17 -16.65
N ARG A 107 4.48 -11.40 -17.72
CA ARG A 107 4.58 -11.89 -19.11
C ARG A 107 5.98 -12.36 -19.47
N SER A 108 7.01 -11.60 -19.07
CA SER A 108 8.41 -11.94 -19.36
C SER A 108 8.86 -13.24 -18.68
N LEU A 109 8.42 -13.49 -17.45
CA LEU A 109 8.64 -14.76 -16.75
C LEU A 109 7.96 -15.93 -17.46
N ALA A 110 6.70 -15.77 -17.89
CA ALA A 110 5.97 -16.80 -18.61
C ALA A 110 6.61 -17.14 -19.98
N ALA A 111 7.27 -16.17 -20.61
CA ALA A 111 8.01 -16.34 -21.84
C ALA A 111 9.42 -16.95 -21.66
N GLY A 112 9.85 -17.24 -20.42
CA GLY A 112 11.20 -17.74 -20.12
C GLY A 112 12.30 -16.67 -20.18
N ASN A 113 11.93 -15.40 -20.32
CA ASN A 113 12.85 -14.26 -20.38
C ASN A 113 12.84 -13.54 -19.03
N ALA A 114 13.48 -14.09 -18.00
CA ALA A 114 13.54 -13.42 -16.70
C ALA A 114 14.33 -12.09 -16.84
N PRO A 115 13.71 -10.93 -16.57
CA PRO A 115 14.41 -9.66 -16.67
C PRO A 115 15.34 -9.49 -15.48
N HIS A 116 16.54 -8.99 -15.72
CA HIS A 116 17.49 -8.62 -14.67
C HIS A 116 16.92 -7.45 -13.85
N ILE A 117 16.32 -7.74 -12.70
CA ILE A 117 16.05 -6.71 -11.69
C ILE A 117 17.40 -6.33 -11.09
N LYS A 118 17.96 -5.19 -11.50
CA LYS A 118 19.10 -4.60 -10.78
C LYS A 118 18.57 -4.10 -9.44
N ALA A 119 18.92 -4.79 -8.37
CA ALA A 119 18.80 -4.25 -7.03
C ALA A 119 19.79 -3.09 -6.91
N GLU A 120 19.30 -1.85 -7.00
CA GLU A 120 20.08 -0.70 -6.59
C GLU A 120 20.24 -0.76 -5.06
N ARG A 121 21.49 -0.87 -4.62
CA ARG A 121 21.92 -0.86 -3.22
C ARG A 121 22.04 0.56 -2.69
#